data_AF-A0A3B8L272-F1
#
_entry.id   AF-A0A3B8L272-F1
#
_cell.length_a   1.000
_cell.length_b   1.000
_cell.length_c   1.000
_cell.angle_alpha   90.00
_cell.angle_beta   90.00
_cell.angle_gamma   90.00
#
_symmetry.space_group_name_H-M   'P 1'
#
loop_
_entity.id
_entity.type
_entity.pdbx_description
1 polymer ?
#
loop_
_entity_poly.entity_id
_entity_poly.type
_entity_poly.pdbx_seq_one_letter_code
_entity_poly.pdbx_strand_id
1 'polypeptide(L)'
;QLTVYDDIAPDLLEHVEDVLLNRRENATERLLELAETIRGDDVDDATVVAQWRDEPIGQRLIHALVKGINEFIIDDTEEARQEYDRPLEVIQGPLMDGMNTVGELFGSGRMFLPQVVK
;
A
#
# COMPACT_ATOMS: atom_id res chain seq x y z
N GLN A 1 -5.33 5.25 8.78
CA GLN A 1 -5.27 5.20 7.30
C GLN A 1 -6.13 4.01 6.84
N LEU A 2 -6.80 4.09 5.69
CA LEU A 2 -7.55 2.95 5.12
C LEU A 2 -6.60 2.17 4.22
N THR A 3 -6.17 1.00 4.68
CA THR A 3 -5.33 0.05 3.95
C THR A 3 -6.08 -0.50 2.73
N VAL A 4 -5.39 -0.71 1.61
CA VAL A 4 -5.99 -1.36 0.42
C VAL A 4 -6.38 -2.78 0.81
N TYR A 5 -7.53 -3.24 0.33
CA TYR A 5 -8.09 -4.54 0.71
C TYR A 5 -7.12 -5.70 0.42
N ASP A 6 -6.41 -5.67 -0.72
CA ASP A 6 -5.44 -6.70 -1.12
C ASP A 6 -4.14 -6.68 -0.28
N ASP A 7 -3.85 -5.57 0.41
CA ASP A 7 -2.70 -5.46 1.30
C ASP A 7 -3.01 -5.94 2.73
N ILE A 8 -4.26 -6.33 3.00
CA ILE A 8 -4.64 -6.92 4.28
C ILE A 8 -4.08 -8.34 4.31
N ALA A 9 -3.34 -8.68 5.38
CA ALA A 9 -2.82 -10.02 5.58
C ALA A 9 -3.96 -11.06 5.41
N PRO A 10 -3.77 -12.13 4.62
CA PRO A 10 -4.86 -13.06 4.26
C PRO A 10 -5.58 -13.64 5.47
N ASP A 11 -4.84 -13.90 6.55
CA ASP A 11 -5.40 -14.39 7.80
C ASP A 11 -6.31 -13.35 8.47
N LEU A 12 -5.86 -12.10 8.58
CA LEU A 12 -6.67 -11.00 9.09
C LEU A 12 -7.92 -10.77 8.22
N LEU A 13 -7.77 -10.89 6.90
CA LEU A 13 -8.87 -10.72 5.96
C LEU A 13 -9.96 -11.78 6.17
N GLU A 14 -9.59 -13.06 6.30
CA GLU A 14 -10.55 -14.15 6.56
C GLU A 14 -11.35 -13.88 7.84
N HIS A 15 -10.67 -13.48 8.92
CA HIS A 15 -11.32 -13.21 10.21
C HIS A 15 -12.29 -12.00 10.13
N VAL A 16 -11.92 -10.97 9.38
CA VAL A 16 -12.78 -9.79 9.16
C VAL A 16 -13.98 -10.15 8.27
N GLU A 17 -13.78 -10.92 7.20
CA GLU A 17 -14.87 -11.38 6.33
C GLU A 17 -15.85 -12.30 7.06
N ASP A 18 -15.36 -13.19 7.92
CA ASP A 18 -16.20 -14.10 8.68
C ASP A 18 -17.18 -13.34 9.58
N VAL A 19 -16.75 -12.22 10.18
CA VAL A 19 -17.58 -11.34 11.01
C VAL A 19 -18.53 -10.51 10.15
N LEU A 20 -18.03 -9.85 9.09
CA LEU A 20 -18.84 -8.97 8.25
C LEU A 20 -19.92 -9.71 7.46
N LEU A 21 -19.62 -10.91 6.98
CA LEU A 21 -20.53 -11.73 6.18
C LEU A 21 -21.27 -12.79 6.99
N ASN A 22 -21.04 -12.83 8.31
CA ASN A 22 -21.62 -13.81 9.25
C ASN A 22 -21.46 -15.26 8.73
N ARG A 23 -20.25 -15.63 8.28
CA ARG A 23 -19.97 -16.96 7.69
C ARG A 23 -19.87 -18.06 8.75
N ARG A 24 -19.57 -17.69 10.00
CA ARG A 24 -19.36 -18.62 11.13
C ARG A 24 -19.98 -18.06 12.40
N GLU A 25 -20.57 -18.93 13.23
CA GLU A 25 -21.19 -18.51 14.50
C GLU A 25 -20.17 -17.99 15.52
N ASN A 26 -18.91 -18.45 15.45
CA ASN A 26 -17.82 -18.06 16.34
C ASN A 26 -16.87 -17.01 15.73
N ALA A 27 -17.30 -16.30 14.67
CA ALA A 27 -16.45 -15.32 13.97
C ALA A 27 -15.91 -14.22 14.91
N THR A 28 -16.75 -13.73 15.83
CA THR A 28 -16.38 -12.68 16.79
C THR A 28 -15.28 -13.13 17.75
N GLU A 29 -15.37 -14.35 18.27
CA GLU A 29 -14.38 -14.89 19.22
C GLU A 29 -13.03 -15.10 18.56
N ARG A 30 -13.01 -15.64 17.33
CA ARG A 30 -11.78 -15.83 16.56
C ARG A 30 -11.07 -14.52 16.24
N LEU A 31 -11.83 -13.48 15.86
CA LEU A 31 -11.25 -12.17 15.60
C LEU A 31 -10.66 -11.55 16.87
N LEU A 32 -11.28 -11.77 18.04
CA LEU A 32 -10.76 -11.33 19.32
C LEU A 32 -9.46 -12.07 19.70
N GLU A 33 -9.40 -13.38 19.52
CA GLU A 33 -8.18 -14.19 19.75
C GLU A 33 -7.02 -13.73 18.85
N LEU A 34 -7.29 -13.45 17.57
CA LEU A 34 -6.31 -12.91 16.64
C LEU A 34 -5.83 -11.52 17.09
N ALA A 35 -6.75 -10.66 17.53
CA ALA A 35 -6.41 -9.33 18.01
C ALA A 35 -5.54 -9.36 19.27
N GLU A 36 -5.71 -10.34 20.16
CA GLU A 36 -4.82 -10.52 21.31
C GLU A 36 -3.41 -10.97 20.90
N THR A 37 -3.29 -11.79 19.86
CA THR A 37 -1.99 -12.21 19.31
C THR A 37 -1.24 -11.03 18.68
N ILE A 38 -1.94 -10.22 17.88
CA ILE A 38 -1.36 -9.05 17.20
C ILE A 38 -1.03 -7.91 18.18
N ARG A 39 -1.79 -7.76 19.28
CA ARG A 39 -1.48 -6.75 20.32
C ARG A 39 -0.11 -6.98 20.98
N GLY A 40 0.44 -8.20 20.89
CA GLY A 40 1.80 -8.52 21.36
C GLY A 40 2.92 -8.14 20.38
N ASP A 41 2.59 -8.00 19.09
CA ASP A 41 3.51 -7.57 18.04
C ASP A 41 3.25 -6.08 17.75
N ASP A 42 3.97 -5.20 18.45
CA ASP A 42 4.22 -3.84 17.94
C ASP A 42 4.98 -4.02 16.62
N VAL A 43 4.25 -4.14 15.50
CA VAL A 43 4.85 -4.06 14.17
C VAL A 43 5.34 -2.62 14.03
N ASP A 44 6.60 -2.42 14.38
CA ASP A 44 7.32 -1.16 14.22
C ASP A 44 7.07 -0.64 12.78
N ASP A 45 6.37 0.48 12.65
CA ASP A 45 6.16 1.20 11.38
C ASP A 45 7.50 1.45 10.65
N ALA A 46 8.59 1.56 11.41
CA ALA A 46 9.96 1.66 10.91
C ALA A 46 10.40 0.45 10.05
N THR A 47 9.90 -0.75 10.34
CA THR A 47 10.24 -1.98 9.61
C THR A 47 9.60 -2.01 8.22
N VAL A 48 8.37 -1.49 8.11
CA VAL A 48 7.66 -1.36 6.82
C VAL A 48 8.33 -0.28 5.97
N VAL A 49 8.73 0.85 6.58
CA VAL A 49 9.51 1.90 5.91
C VAL A 49 10.84 1.36 5.37
N ALA A 50 11.53 0.48 6.09
CA ALA A 50 12.81 -0.07 5.65
C ALA A 50 12.71 -0.94 4.39
N GLN A 51 11.63 -1.70 4.20
CA GLN A 51 11.57 -2.71 3.13
C GLN A 51 11.39 -2.14 1.72
N TRP A 52 10.49 -1.18 1.50
CA TRP A 52 10.27 -0.61 0.16
C TRP A 52 11.33 0.41 -0.22
N ARG A 53 12.05 0.96 0.76
CA ARG A 53 13.14 1.92 0.58
C ARG A 53 14.41 1.29 0.02
N ASP A 54 14.58 -0.02 0.16
CA ASP A 54 15.69 -0.78 -0.42
C ASP A 54 15.45 -1.16 -1.90
N GLU A 55 14.25 -0.88 -2.42
CA GLU A 55 13.92 -1.16 -3.82
C GLU A 55 14.54 -0.13 -4.79
N PRO A 56 14.67 -0.46 -6.10
CA PRO A 56 15.13 0.49 -7.11
C PRO A 56 14.26 1.75 -7.17
N ILE A 57 14.84 2.88 -7.59
CA ILE A 57 14.17 4.19 -7.54
C ILE A 57 12.81 4.22 -8.25
N GLY A 58 12.69 3.51 -9.37
CA GLY A 58 11.43 3.42 -10.11
C GLY A 58 10.32 2.76 -9.30
N GLN A 59 10.65 1.70 -8.56
CA GLN A 59 9.68 0.99 -7.72
C GLN A 59 9.33 1.77 -6.46
N ARG A 60 10.31 2.46 -5.85
CA ARG A 60 10.06 3.41 -4.75
C ARG A 60 9.06 4.48 -5.13
N LEU A 61 9.23 5.09 -6.32
CA LEU A 61 8.30 6.10 -6.84
C LEU A 61 6.91 5.54 -7.09
N ILE A 62 6.79 4.35 -7.68
CA ILE A 62 5.50 3.67 -7.90
C ILE A 62 4.81 3.38 -6.56
N HIS A 63 5.55 2.82 -5.59
CA HIS A 63 5.04 2.51 -4.26
C HIS A 63 4.53 3.77 -3.54
N ALA A 64 5.35 4.83 -3.52
CA ALA A 64 4.99 6.11 -2.92
C ALA A 64 3.71 6.68 -3.54
N LEU A 65 3.55 6.54 -4.85
CA LEU A 65 2.38 7.04 -5.59
C LEU A 65 1.11 6.23 -5.29
N VAL A 66 1.19 4.89 -5.27
CA VAL A 66 0.06 4.00 -4.95
C VAL A 66 -0.40 4.15 -3.51
N LYS A 67 0.53 4.34 -2.57
CA LYS A 67 0.25 4.48 -1.13
C LYS A 67 -0.02 5.92 -0.71
N GLY A 68 0.23 6.91 -1.58
CA GLY A 68 0.06 8.34 -1.28
C GLY A 68 1.04 8.85 -0.21
N ILE A 69 2.30 8.44 -0.30
CA ILE A 69 3.41 8.83 0.57
C ILE A 69 4.10 10.06 -0.03
N ASN A 70 4.14 11.17 0.70
CA ASN A 70 4.73 12.43 0.25
C ASN A 70 6.10 12.74 0.88
N GLU A 71 6.55 11.96 1.86
CA GLU A 71 7.73 12.26 2.67
C GLU A 71 9.04 12.26 1.87
N PHE A 72 9.19 11.31 0.92
CA PHE A 72 10.43 11.12 0.16
C PHE A 72 10.32 11.52 -1.32
N ILE A 73 9.20 12.10 -1.74
CA ILE A 73 8.90 12.30 -3.16
C ILE A 73 9.90 13.23 -3.86
N ILE A 74 10.43 14.22 -3.16
CA ILE A 74 11.39 15.20 -3.72
C ILE A 74 12.74 14.53 -3.95
N ASP A 75 13.25 13.84 -2.93
CA ASP A 75 14.55 13.17 -3.00
C ASP A 75 14.52 12.04 -4.02
N ASP A 76 13.45 11.24 -4.02
CA ASP A 76 13.27 10.13 -4.96
C ASP A 76 13.12 10.63 -6.41
N THR A 77 12.39 11.73 -6.62
CA THR A 77 12.24 12.30 -7.97
C THR A 77 13.55 12.90 -8.48
N GLU A 78 14.35 13.52 -7.61
CA GLU A 78 15.66 14.06 -8.01
C GLU A 78 16.68 12.96 -8.29
N GLU A 79 16.70 11.89 -7.49
CA GLU A 79 17.53 10.71 -7.74
C GLU A 79 17.16 10.08 -9.09
N ALA A 80 15.87 9.88 -9.37
CA ALA A 80 15.42 9.41 -10.67
C ALA A 80 15.84 10.38 -11.79
N ARG A 81 15.66 11.69 -11.62
CA ARG A 81 16.05 12.69 -12.62
C ARG A 81 17.56 12.67 -12.94
N GLN A 82 18.40 12.20 -12.01
CA GLN A 82 19.84 12.02 -12.22
C GLN A 82 20.17 10.69 -12.91
N GLU A 83 19.38 9.64 -12.69
CA GLU A 83 19.58 8.32 -13.29
C GLU A 83 19.05 8.22 -14.74
N TYR A 84 17.95 8.91 -15.05
CA TYR A 84 17.37 8.94 -16.40
C TYR A 84 18.01 10.02 -17.29
N ASP A 85 18.13 9.73 -18.59
CA ASP A 85 18.76 10.63 -19.57
C ASP A 85 17.92 11.90 -19.80
N ARG A 86 16.59 11.77 -19.69
CA ARG A 86 15.65 12.87 -19.92
C ARG A 86 14.66 12.96 -18.76
N PRO A 87 14.38 14.16 -18.23
CA PRO A 87 13.35 14.35 -17.21
C PRO A 87 11.97 13.81 -17.60
N LEU A 88 11.67 13.78 -18.90
CA LEU A 88 10.43 13.24 -19.43
C LEU A 88 10.27 11.74 -19.17
N GLU A 89 11.37 10.99 -19.07
CA GLU A 89 11.36 9.55 -18.83
C GLU A 89 10.93 9.21 -17.40
N VAL A 90 11.20 10.09 -16.43
CA VAL A 90 10.67 9.95 -15.05
C VAL A 90 9.14 10.08 -15.06
N ILE A 91 8.61 11.01 -15.86
CA ILE A 91 7.16 11.25 -15.97
C ILE A 91 6.47 10.11 -16.72
N GLN A 92 7.03 9.68 -17.85
CA GLN A 92 6.42 8.66 -18.72
C GLN A 92 6.73 7.22 -18.28
N GLY A 93 7.73 7.02 -17.40
CA GLY A 93 8.04 5.73 -16.80
C GLY A 93 7.39 5.59 -15.43
N PRO A 94 8.16 5.72 -14.32
CA PRO A 94 7.69 5.34 -12.99
C PRO A 94 6.42 6.09 -12.53
N LEU A 95 6.26 7.38 -12.86
CA LEU A 95 5.07 8.12 -12.47
C LEU A 95 3.82 7.70 -13.25
N MET A 96 3.95 7.43 -14.56
CA MET A 96 2.84 6.95 -15.38
C MET A 96 2.46 5.51 -15.00
N ASP A 97 3.44 4.65 -14.74
CA ASP A 97 3.22 3.27 -14.29
C ASP A 97 2.51 3.20 -12.93
N GLY A 98 2.89 4.09 -12.00
CA GLY A 98 2.18 4.23 -10.74
C GLY A 98 0.72 4.67 -10.94
N MET A 99 0.48 5.64 -11.81
CA MET A 99 -0.89 6.11 -12.13
C MET A 99 -1.73 5.04 -12.83
N ASN A 100 -1.12 4.22 -13.70
CA ASN A 100 -1.80 3.08 -14.33
C ASN A 100 -2.25 2.07 -13.26
N THR A 101 -1.36 1.74 -12.31
CA THR A 101 -1.67 0.83 -11.20
C THR A 101 -2.80 1.37 -10.32
N VAL A 102 -2.77 2.67 -9.97
CA VAL A 102 -3.86 3.35 -9.26
C VAL A 102 -5.17 3.27 -10.05
N GLY A 103 -5.12 3.47 -11.37
CA GLY A 103 -6.26 3.35 -12.27
C GLY A 103 -6.86 1.94 -12.30
N GLU A 104 -6.03 0.89 -12.34
CA GLU A 104 -6.47 -0.50 -12.28
C GLU A 104 -7.09 -0.86 -10.92
N LEU A 105 -6.48 -0.42 -9.82
CA LEU A 105 -7.00 -0.61 -8.47
C LEU A 105 -8.33 0.11 -8.26
N PHE A 106 -8.45 1.33 -8.80
CA PHE A 106 -9.70 2.08 -8.79
C PHE A 106 -10.78 1.42 -9.67
N GLY A 107 -10.44 1.03 -10.89
CA GLY A 107 -11.36 0.40 -11.84
C GLY A 107 -11.86 -0.99 -11.39
N SER A 108 -11.04 -1.71 -10.60
CA SER A 108 -11.41 -2.99 -9.98
C SER A 108 -12.18 -2.83 -8.65
N GLY A 109 -12.41 -1.60 -8.18
CA GLY A 109 -13.12 -1.32 -6.93
C GLY A 109 -12.29 -1.59 -5.66
N ARG A 110 -10.98 -1.78 -5.79
CA ARG A 110 -10.04 -2.03 -4.67
C ARG A 110 -9.47 -0.75 -4.06
N MET A 111 -9.62 0.38 -4.73
CA MET A 111 -9.21 1.71 -4.26
C MET A 111 -10.36 2.71 -4.44
N PHE A 112 -10.50 3.65 -3.50
CA PHE A 112 -11.61 4.61 -3.45
C PHE A 112 -11.17 6.04 -3.80
N LEU A 113 -12.12 6.87 -4.26
CA LEU A 113 -11.90 8.28 -4.63
C LEU A 113 -11.06 9.09 -3.61
N PRO A 114 -11.29 9.00 -2.29
CA PRO A 114 -10.48 9.74 -1.31
C PRO A 114 -9.01 9.33 -1.25
N GLN A 115 -8.67 8.11 -1.68
CA GLN A 115 -7.28 7.63 -1.75
C GLN A 115 -6.58 8.13 -3.03
N VAL A 116 -7.34 8.39 -4.10
CA VAL A 116 -6.81 8.80 -5.42
C VAL A 116 -6.51 10.30 -5.51
N VAL A 117 -7.29 11.15 -4.81
CA VAL A 117 -7.22 12.62 -4.95
C VAL A 117 -6.41 13.26 -3.80
N LYS A 118 -5.48 12.51 -3.21
CA LYS A 118 -4.72 12.97 -2.05
C LYS A 118 -3.54 13.86 -2.44
#